data_AF-A0A7C9TS03-F1
#
_entry.id   AF-A0A7C9TS03-F1
#
_cell.length_a   1.000
_cell.length_b   1.000
_cell.length_c   1.000
_cell.angle_alpha   90.00
_cell.angle_beta   90.00
_cell.angle_gamma   90.00
#
_symmetry.space_group_name_H-M   'P 1'
#
loop_
_entity.id
_entity.type
_entity.pdbx_description
1 polymer ?
#
loop_
_entity_poly.entity_id
_entity_poly.type
_entity_poly.pdbx_seq_one_letter_code
_entity_poly.pdbx_strand_id
1 'polypeptide(L)'
;MTLDNFQLSFFSNPVGSAYRQLIDSLLPFVEFVAFSPEDVGTDDVGDGVLRRMGVSGGVATEDGLMLPPGVDSRRVARITAEAVVELTAAPALFEWREPERPENLHLLRSDGSAILSSVAIEYSGWLSFRDEGELSRWQAAASEAVMQLFSRDADYPGKVEPLDGFAADVRSDEAYAVYLRARVGMLDPALRPAVVRYLRTAEVVLRGDHTKDLLGETFNRDFGTAFLSDGTYCWWKDTADYVEHYGIGLSEEALAHMASNGWECPVLTDDECFDVGDFIVTRGLGR
;
A
#
# COMPACT_ATOMS: atom_id res chain seq x y z
N MET A 1 23.18 -3.54 2.27
CA MET A 1 22.92 -2.44 3.21
C MET A 1 21.41 -2.27 3.20
N THR A 2 20.73 -2.80 4.21
CA THR A 2 19.27 -2.65 4.36
C THR A 2 18.99 -1.20 4.69
N LEU A 3 18.26 -0.51 3.81
CA LEU A 3 17.73 0.81 4.09
C LEU A 3 16.60 0.62 5.11
N ASP A 4 16.90 0.81 6.39
CA ASP A 4 15.89 0.89 7.44
C ASP A 4 15.12 2.20 7.26
N ASN A 5 14.16 2.23 6.33
CA ASN A 5 13.22 3.34 6.20
C ASN A 5 12.34 3.35 7.45
N PHE A 6 12.41 4.45 8.20
CA PHE A 6 11.84 4.53 9.55
C PHE A 6 10.31 4.60 9.54
N GLN A 7 9.72 5.12 8.46
CA GLN A 7 8.27 5.18 8.32
C GLN A 7 7.84 5.23 6.86
N LEU A 8 7.00 4.28 6.48
CA LEU A 8 6.31 4.28 5.20
C LEU A 8 4.84 4.59 5.45
N SER A 9 4.27 5.55 4.71
CA SER A 9 2.84 5.87 4.80
C SER A 9 2.23 5.73 3.43
N PHE A 10 1.32 4.77 3.29
CA PHE A 10 0.59 4.52 2.07
C PHE A 10 -0.66 5.39 2.01
N PHE A 11 -1.09 5.71 0.80
CA PHE A 11 -2.34 6.39 0.54
C PHE A 11 -2.84 6.00 -0.84
N SER A 12 -4.16 5.86 -0.97
CA SER A 12 -4.83 5.48 -2.20
C SER A 12 -5.33 6.69 -2.98
N ASN A 13 -5.46 6.48 -4.28
CA ASN A 13 -5.92 7.42 -5.28
C ASN A 13 -5.30 8.82 -5.13
N PRO A 14 -3.96 8.96 -5.24
CA PRO A 14 -3.31 10.25 -5.12
C PRO A 14 -3.60 11.16 -6.31
N VAL A 15 -4.76 11.80 -6.27
CA VAL A 15 -5.26 12.71 -7.31
C VAL A 15 -5.87 13.97 -6.71
N GLY A 16 -6.11 14.96 -7.57
CA GLY A 16 -6.84 16.18 -7.21
C GLY A 16 -6.06 17.19 -6.36
N SER A 17 -6.78 18.16 -5.80
CA SER A 17 -6.16 19.33 -5.15
C SER A 17 -5.38 19.00 -3.89
N ALA A 18 -5.80 17.97 -3.14
CA ALA A 18 -5.11 17.56 -1.93
C ALA A 18 -3.77 16.88 -2.25
N TYR A 19 -3.72 16.03 -3.28
CA TYR A 19 -2.46 15.43 -3.72
C TYR A 19 -1.47 16.48 -4.28
N ARG A 20 -1.97 17.49 -4.99
CA ARG A 20 -1.14 18.64 -5.39
C ARG A 20 -0.53 19.37 -4.18
N GLN A 21 -1.34 19.63 -3.16
CA GLN A 21 -0.84 20.23 -1.91
C GLN A 21 0.19 19.33 -1.21
N LEU A 22 0.03 18.00 -1.30
CA LEU A 22 1.04 17.06 -0.80
C LEU A 22 2.35 17.23 -1.56
N ILE A 23 2.33 17.20 -2.90
CA ILE A 23 3.52 17.42 -3.73
C ILE A 23 4.19 18.74 -3.34
N ASP A 24 3.43 19.84 -3.30
CA ASP A 24 3.94 21.18 -2.97
C ASP A 24 4.60 21.20 -1.57
N SER A 25 4.02 20.51 -0.59
CA SER A 25 4.58 20.41 0.76
C SER A 25 5.90 19.64 0.82
N LEU A 26 6.14 18.77 -0.15
CA LEU A 26 7.33 17.92 -0.22
C LEU A 26 8.46 18.56 -1.03
N LEU A 27 8.16 19.46 -1.97
CA LEU A 27 9.18 20.09 -2.83
C LEU A 27 10.39 20.67 -2.06
N PRO A 28 10.24 21.28 -0.86
CA PRO A 28 11.40 21.77 -0.09
C PRO A 28 12.37 20.67 0.39
N PHE A 29 11.94 19.41 0.40
CA PHE A 29 12.72 18.26 0.85
C PHE A 29 13.31 17.46 -0.32
N VAL A 30 12.92 17.82 -1.54
CA VAL A 30 13.20 17.07 -2.75
C VAL A 30 14.36 17.74 -3.48
N GLU A 31 15.25 16.94 -4.05
CA GLU A 31 16.30 17.46 -4.93
C GLU A 31 15.98 17.15 -6.39
N PHE A 32 15.36 15.99 -6.63
CA PHE A 32 15.01 15.55 -7.98
C PHE A 32 13.59 15.08 -8.09
N VAL A 33 12.97 15.33 -9.23
CA VAL A 33 11.71 14.68 -9.61
C VAL A 33 11.97 13.76 -10.78
N ALA A 34 11.34 12.60 -10.68
CA ALA A 34 11.42 11.48 -11.59
C ALA A 34 10.00 11.12 -12.02
N PHE A 35 9.72 11.08 -13.32
CA PHE A 35 8.42 10.65 -13.85
C PHE A 35 8.58 9.83 -15.12
N SER A 36 7.60 8.98 -15.45
CA SER A 36 7.55 8.16 -16.66
C SER A 36 6.82 8.90 -17.80
N PRO A 37 7.51 9.43 -18.83
CA PRO A 37 6.90 10.22 -19.90
C PRO A 37 6.14 9.37 -20.92
N GLU A 38 6.29 8.03 -20.91
CA GLU A 38 5.51 7.17 -21.82
C GLU A 38 4.01 7.14 -21.47
N ASP A 39 3.67 7.45 -20.21
CA ASP A 39 2.29 7.60 -19.74
C ASP A 39 1.82 9.07 -19.84
N VAL A 40 2.77 10.00 -19.75
CA VAL A 40 2.53 11.45 -19.77
C VAL A 40 2.69 11.97 -21.20
N GLY A 41 1.67 11.75 -22.04
CA GLY A 41 1.62 12.45 -23.31
C GLY A 41 1.65 13.97 -23.07
N THR A 42 2.71 14.65 -23.49
CA THR A 42 2.87 16.10 -23.35
C THR A 42 2.24 16.83 -24.54
N ASP A 43 1.74 18.04 -24.31
CA ASP A 43 1.39 18.97 -25.40
C ASP A 43 2.62 19.81 -25.80
N ASP A 44 2.47 20.68 -26.80
CA ASP A 44 3.58 21.53 -27.27
C ASP A 44 4.17 22.43 -26.18
N VAL A 45 3.34 22.83 -25.19
CA VAL A 45 3.77 23.64 -24.04
C VAL A 45 4.63 22.77 -23.11
N GLY A 46 4.16 21.56 -22.81
CA GLY A 46 4.85 20.59 -21.98
C GLY A 46 6.19 20.17 -22.57
N ASP A 47 6.20 19.83 -23.85
CA ASP A 47 7.45 19.55 -24.58
C ASP A 47 8.40 20.73 -24.58
N GLY A 48 7.87 21.95 -24.65
CA GLY A 48 8.65 23.18 -24.58
C GLY A 48 9.33 23.37 -23.22
N VAL A 49 8.64 23.07 -22.12
CA VAL A 49 9.20 23.09 -20.77
C VAL A 49 10.27 22.02 -20.61
N LEU A 50 9.96 20.77 -20.95
CA LEU A 50 10.93 19.67 -20.87
C LEU A 50 12.20 19.96 -21.66
N ARG A 51 12.07 20.50 -22.88
CA ARG A 51 13.22 20.94 -23.68
C ARG A 51 14.04 22.05 -23.02
N ARG A 52 13.41 23.05 -22.39
CA ARG A 52 14.13 24.13 -21.67
C ARG A 52 14.90 23.60 -20.47
N MET A 53 14.37 22.58 -19.82
CA MET A 53 15.00 21.90 -18.69
C MET A 53 16.11 20.93 -19.13
N GLY A 54 16.40 20.82 -20.43
CA GLY A 54 17.40 19.90 -20.97
C GLY A 54 16.93 18.43 -21.01
N VAL A 55 15.64 18.18 -20.79
CA VAL A 55 15.02 16.86 -20.96
C VAL A 55 14.69 16.70 -22.44
N SER A 56 15.63 16.18 -23.22
CA SER A 56 15.41 15.89 -24.65
C SER A 56 14.88 14.46 -24.85
N GLY A 57 13.89 14.33 -25.74
CA GLY A 57 13.11 13.11 -25.97
C GLY A 57 13.92 11.84 -26.18
N GLY A 58 13.40 10.76 -25.59
CA GLY A 58 13.99 9.43 -25.63
C GLY A 58 15.08 9.24 -24.58
N VAL A 59 14.68 9.21 -23.31
CA VAL A 59 15.21 8.27 -22.31
C VAL A 59 16.72 8.30 -21.98
N ALA A 60 16.97 8.41 -20.67
CA ALA A 60 18.13 7.98 -19.88
C ALA A 60 19.46 8.73 -19.99
N THR A 61 20.01 9.06 -18.80
CA THR A 61 21.34 8.62 -18.33
C THR A 61 21.25 8.52 -16.81
N GLU A 62 21.15 7.33 -16.21
CA GLU A 62 22.28 6.46 -15.86
C GLU A 62 23.45 7.25 -15.25
N ASP A 63 23.34 7.50 -13.95
CA ASP A 63 24.46 7.30 -13.02
C ASP A 63 23.91 7.14 -11.59
N GLY A 64 23.93 5.91 -11.08
CA GLY A 64 23.88 5.59 -9.64
C GLY A 64 22.51 5.58 -8.93
N LEU A 65 21.39 5.79 -9.63
CA LEU A 65 20.06 5.77 -9.01
C LEU A 65 19.51 4.34 -8.87
N MET A 66 19.36 3.88 -7.63
CA MET A 66 18.58 2.69 -7.29
C MET A 66 17.10 3.04 -7.29
N LEU A 67 16.42 2.90 -8.43
CA LEU A 67 14.97 3.05 -8.49
C LEU A 67 14.28 1.85 -7.81
N PRO A 68 13.03 2.02 -7.33
CA PRO A 68 12.24 0.91 -6.81
C PRO A 68 12.10 -0.22 -7.84
N PRO A 69 11.91 -1.48 -7.41
CA PRO A 69 11.63 -2.59 -8.31
C PRO A 69 10.43 -2.29 -9.23
N GLY A 70 10.55 -2.61 -10.52
CA GLY A 70 9.48 -2.41 -11.51
C GLY A 70 9.53 -1.09 -12.29
N VAL A 71 10.31 -0.11 -11.84
CA VAL A 71 10.50 1.15 -12.57
C VAL A 71 11.62 0.99 -13.60
N ASP A 72 11.29 1.11 -14.89
CA ASP A 72 12.31 1.11 -15.94
C ASP A 72 13.10 2.42 -15.89
N SER A 73 14.34 2.34 -15.40
CA SER A 73 15.28 3.46 -15.32
C SER A 73 15.54 4.12 -16.67
N ARG A 74 15.26 3.39 -17.76
CA ARG A 74 15.21 3.90 -19.11
C ARG A 74 13.91 4.64 -19.42
N ARG A 75 13.18 5.18 -18.46
CA ARG A 75 12.02 6.04 -18.75
C ARG A 75 11.91 7.21 -17.79
N VAL A 76 12.95 7.55 -17.04
CA VAL A 76 12.81 8.57 -15.98
C VAL A 76 13.51 9.86 -16.39
N ALA A 77 12.76 10.95 -16.50
CA ALA A 77 13.33 12.30 -16.61
C ALA A 77 13.68 12.82 -15.21
N ARG A 78 14.94 13.22 -15.01
CA ARG A 78 15.43 13.82 -13.75
C ARG A 78 15.45 15.33 -13.89
N ILE A 79 14.69 16.01 -13.06
CA ILE A 79 14.66 17.48 -13.01
C ILE A 79 14.93 17.94 -11.59
N THR A 80 15.51 19.12 -11.41
CA THR A 80 15.72 19.67 -10.06
C THR A 80 14.40 20.13 -9.46
N ALA A 81 14.32 20.20 -8.12
CA ALA A 81 13.14 20.74 -7.44
C ALA A 81 12.81 22.19 -7.85
N GLU A 82 13.82 23.01 -8.13
CA GLU A 82 13.63 24.36 -8.69
C GLU A 82 12.92 24.32 -10.06
N ALA A 83 13.26 23.33 -10.88
CA ALA A 83 12.65 23.14 -12.19
C ALA A 83 11.20 22.60 -12.09
N VAL A 84 10.80 22.00 -10.95
CA VAL A 84 9.40 21.63 -10.68
C VAL A 84 8.50 22.87 -10.61
N VAL A 85 9.03 24.01 -10.16
CA VAL A 85 8.28 25.29 -10.19
C VAL A 85 7.99 25.71 -11.64
N GLU A 86 8.87 25.40 -12.58
CA GLU A 86 8.58 25.59 -14.01
C GLU A 86 7.57 24.57 -14.54
N LEU A 87 7.58 23.34 -14.03
CA LEU A 87 6.57 22.33 -14.36
C LEU A 87 5.17 22.74 -13.89
N THR A 88 5.02 23.29 -12.67
CA THR A 88 3.70 23.74 -12.18
C THR A 88 3.14 24.92 -12.97
N ALA A 89 4.01 25.67 -13.67
CA ALA A 89 3.62 26.71 -14.61
C ALA A 89 3.17 26.19 -15.99
N ALA A 90 3.38 24.90 -16.28
CA ALA A 90 2.81 24.22 -17.43
C ALA A 90 1.75 23.21 -16.95
N PRO A 91 0.51 23.67 -16.72
CA PRO A 91 -0.55 22.81 -16.22
C PRO A 91 -0.72 21.58 -17.11
N ALA A 92 -0.50 21.68 -18.43
CA ALA A 92 -0.53 20.57 -19.39
C ALA A 92 0.39 19.36 -19.06
N LEU A 93 1.56 19.61 -18.45
CA LEU A 93 2.51 18.56 -18.03
C LEU A 93 2.02 17.75 -16.84
N PHE A 94 1.20 18.39 -16.00
CA PHE A 94 0.51 17.78 -14.90
C PHE A 94 -0.99 17.99 -15.09
N GLU A 95 -1.56 17.91 -16.30
CA GLU A 95 -3.00 18.21 -16.46
C GLU A 95 -3.86 17.00 -16.15
N TRP A 96 -3.25 15.93 -15.64
CA TRP A 96 -3.93 14.73 -15.16
C TRP A 96 -4.86 14.25 -16.28
N ARG A 97 -4.26 13.74 -17.37
CA ARG A 97 -5.05 13.25 -18.52
C ARG A 97 -6.11 12.24 -18.07
N GLU A 98 -5.83 11.54 -16.98
CA GLU A 98 -6.77 10.72 -16.25
C GLU A 98 -6.99 11.35 -14.86
N PRO A 99 -7.97 12.26 -14.70
CA PRO A 99 -8.22 12.94 -13.42
C PRO A 99 -8.60 11.97 -12.28
N GLU A 100 -8.86 10.71 -12.62
CA GLU A 100 -9.21 9.60 -11.73
C GLU A 100 -8.06 8.64 -11.45
N ARG A 101 -6.84 8.86 -12.00
CA ARG A 101 -5.67 8.00 -11.76
C ARG A 101 -4.47 8.80 -11.25
N PRO A 102 -3.66 8.21 -10.37
CA PRO A 102 -2.41 8.84 -9.97
C PRO A 102 -1.36 8.77 -11.09
N GLU A 103 -0.34 9.61 -10.99
CA GLU A 103 0.77 9.64 -11.96
C GLU A 103 1.89 8.70 -11.51
N ASN A 104 2.69 8.20 -12.46
CA ASN A 104 3.96 7.54 -12.17
C ASN A 104 5.01 8.61 -11.80
N LEU A 105 4.92 9.15 -10.58
CA LEU A 105 5.70 10.27 -10.06
C LEU A 105 6.53 9.84 -8.86
N HIS A 106 7.81 10.21 -8.88
CA HIS A 106 8.73 10.00 -7.77
C HIS A 106 9.42 11.32 -7.41
N LEU A 107 9.31 11.73 -6.15
CA LEU A 107 10.06 12.84 -5.59
C LEU A 107 11.25 12.27 -4.81
N LEU A 108 12.46 12.59 -5.24
CA LEU A 108 13.70 11.95 -4.81
C LEU A 108 14.61 12.92 -4.05
N ARG A 109 15.36 12.37 -3.09
CA ARG A 109 16.42 13.06 -2.36
C ARG A 109 17.73 13.11 -3.15
N SER A 110 18.72 13.80 -2.58
CA SER A 110 20.10 13.89 -3.07
C SER A 110 20.76 12.54 -3.39
N ASP A 111 20.48 11.54 -2.55
CA ASP A 111 21.02 10.18 -2.66
C ASP A 111 20.17 9.26 -3.57
N GLY A 112 19.13 9.81 -4.19
CA GLY A 112 18.21 9.08 -5.07
C GLY A 112 17.11 8.30 -4.37
N SER A 113 17.06 8.28 -3.03
CA SER A 113 15.94 7.66 -2.31
C SER A 113 14.65 8.46 -2.50
N ALA A 114 13.51 7.78 -2.67
CA ALA A 114 12.22 8.43 -2.81
C ALA A 114 11.69 8.94 -1.46
N ILE A 115 11.20 10.19 -1.44
CA ILE A 115 10.34 10.72 -0.38
C ILE A 115 8.88 10.40 -0.71
N LEU A 116 8.49 10.59 -1.97
CA LEU A 116 7.18 10.24 -2.50
C LEU A 116 7.37 9.36 -3.71
N SER A 117 6.57 8.31 -3.81
CA SER A 117 6.28 7.63 -5.06
C SER A 117 4.78 7.49 -5.21
N SER A 118 4.27 7.70 -6.41
CA SER A 118 2.93 7.29 -6.82
C SER A 118 3.03 6.47 -8.09
N VAL A 119 2.15 5.49 -8.21
CA VAL A 119 2.16 4.52 -9.31
C VAL A 119 0.75 4.45 -9.89
N ALA A 120 0.62 4.87 -11.15
CA ALA A 120 -0.66 5.01 -11.85
C ALA A 120 -1.45 3.71 -11.89
N ILE A 121 -0.79 2.61 -12.26
CA ILE A 121 -1.43 1.29 -12.40
C ILE A 121 -1.87 0.70 -11.06
N GLU A 122 -1.25 1.14 -9.95
CA GLU A 122 -1.55 0.64 -8.61
C GLU A 122 -2.57 1.50 -7.88
N TYR A 123 -3.00 2.64 -8.46
CA TYR A 123 -3.86 3.62 -7.82
C TYR A 123 -3.36 4.04 -6.43
N SER A 124 -2.05 3.98 -6.20
CA SER A 124 -1.45 4.11 -4.87
C SER A 124 -0.25 5.05 -4.89
N GLY A 125 0.10 5.52 -3.70
CA GLY A 125 1.36 6.18 -3.45
C GLY A 125 1.85 5.90 -2.04
N TRP A 126 3.13 6.16 -1.82
CA TRP A 126 3.73 6.06 -0.51
C TRP A 126 4.69 7.20 -0.25
N LEU A 127 4.72 7.61 1.01
CA LEU A 127 5.77 8.45 1.57
C LEU A 127 6.79 7.60 2.29
N SER A 128 8.06 7.95 2.18
CA SER A 128 9.14 7.34 2.96
C SER A 128 9.95 8.43 3.63
N PHE A 129 10.18 8.31 4.93
CA PHE A 129 11.04 9.20 5.71
C PHE A 129 12.22 8.44 6.30
N ARG A 130 13.41 9.06 6.27
CA ARG A 130 14.66 8.47 6.79
C ARG A 130 14.64 8.34 8.31
N ASP A 131 14.02 9.31 8.98
CA ASP A 131 13.94 9.40 10.43
C ASP A 131 12.74 10.22 10.88
N GLU A 132 12.42 10.13 12.17
CA GLU A 132 11.35 10.87 12.83
C GLU A 132 11.51 12.40 12.72
N GLY A 133 12.75 12.88 12.62
CA GLY A 133 13.04 14.31 12.47
C GLY A 133 12.65 14.84 11.08
N GLU A 134 12.90 14.07 10.02
CA GLU A 134 12.46 14.39 8.66
C GLU A 134 10.93 14.41 8.57
N LEU A 135 10.27 13.40 9.14
CA LEU A 135 8.81 13.35 9.25
C LEU A 135 8.28 14.59 9.99
N SER A 136 8.84 14.90 11.16
CA SER A 136 8.39 16.03 11.98
C SER A 136 8.53 17.37 11.26
N ARG A 137 9.63 17.57 10.51
CA ARG A 137 9.84 18.79 9.70
C ARG A 137 8.82 18.90 8.58
N TRP A 138 8.51 17.80 7.89
CA TRP A 138 7.49 17.81 6.86
C TRP A 138 6.09 18.04 7.46
N GLN A 139 5.73 17.36 8.54
CA GLN A 139 4.43 17.56 9.21
C GLN A 139 4.22 19.00 9.69
N ALA A 140 5.29 19.68 10.13
CA ALA A 140 5.23 21.09 10.51
C ALA A 140 5.04 22.03 9.30
N ALA A 141 5.39 21.58 8.08
CA ALA A 141 5.22 22.33 6.84
C ALA A 141 3.94 21.95 6.06
N ALA A 142 3.40 20.75 6.30
CA ALA A 142 2.21 20.24 5.64
C ALA A 142 0.95 21.02 6.09
N SER A 143 0.04 21.28 5.15
CA SER A 143 -1.26 21.87 5.48
C SER A 143 -2.15 20.86 6.21
N GLU A 144 -3.15 21.35 6.94
CA GLU A 144 -4.17 20.48 7.54
C GLU A 144 -4.87 19.60 6.48
N ALA A 145 -5.12 20.12 5.27
CA ALA A 145 -5.72 19.35 4.18
C ALA A 145 -4.82 18.21 3.68
N VAL A 146 -3.50 18.38 3.72
CA VAL A 146 -2.53 17.30 3.44
C VAL A 146 -2.54 16.28 4.56
N MET A 147 -2.55 16.72 5.81
CA MET A 147 -2.66 15.81 6.96
C MET A 147 -3.99 15.04 6.94
N GLN A 148 -5.05 15.66 6.41
CA GLN A 148 -6.34 15.02 6.19
C GLN A 148 -6.32 13.93 5.10
N LEU A 149 -5.40 13.97 4.13
CA LEU A 149 -5.22 12.83 3.21
C LEU A 149 -4.82 11.56 3.98
N PHE A 150 -3.96 11.72 4.98
CA PHE A 150 -3.51 10.62 5.83
C PHE A 150 -4.48 10.32 6.97
N SER A 151 -5.40 11.24 7.27
CA SER A 151 -6.45 11.03 8.29
C SER A 151 -7.79 10.57 7.70
N ARG A 152 -8.01 10.69 6.38
CA ARG A 152 -9.23 10.18 5.70
C ARG A 152 -9.38 8.67 5.80
N ASP A 153 -8.28 7.98 6.09
CA ASP A 153 -8.22 6.60 6.56
C ASP A 153 -9.00 6.34 7.88
N ALA A 154 -9.44 7.38 8.59
CA ALA A 154 -10.23 7.26 9.81
C ALA A 154 -11.74 7.15 9.59
N ASP A 155 -12.26 7.51 8.40
CA ASP A 155 -13.69 7.57 8.08
C ASP A 155 -14.06 6.74 6.83
N TYR A 156 -13.24 5.75 6.45
CA TYR A 156 -13.62 4.80 5.41
C TYR A 156 -14.89 4.04 5.89
N PRO A 157 -16.03 4.15 5.18
CA PRO A 157 -17.19 3.33 5.49
C PRO A 157 -16.78 1.87 5.23
N GLY A 158 -16.76 1.04 6.27
CA GLY A 158 -16.29 -0.36 6.17
C GLY A 158 -14.87 -0.59 6.70
N LYS A 159 -14.52 -0.06 7.88
CA LYS A 159 -13.29 -0.48 8.58
C LYS A 159 -13.32 -1.98 8.82
N VAL A 160 -12.59 -2.74 8.00
CA VAL A 160 -12.23 -4.12 8.35
C VAL A 160 -11.00 -4.11 9.23
N GLU A 161 -11.00 -4.97 10.24
CA GLU A 161 -9.87 -5.16 11.13
C GLU A 161 -9.10 -6.42 10.74
N PRO A 162 -7.75 -6.41 10.76
CA PRO A 162 -6.98 -7.63 10.64
C PRO A 162 -7.36 -8.60 11.75
N LEU A 163 -7.85 -9.79 11.39
CA LEU A 163 -8.23 -10.82 12.37
C LEU A 163 -6.99 -11.27 13.12
N ASP A 164 -6.84 -10.87 14.38
CA ASP A 164 -5.77 -11.30 15.29
C ASP A 164 -4.45 -11.56 14.56
N GLY A 165 -3.84 -10.55 13.93
CA GLY A 165 -2.53 -10.67 13.29
C GLY A 165 -2.44 -11.53 12.02
N PHE A 166 -3.51 -12.20 11.59
CA PHE A 166 -3.59 -13.01 10.35
C PHE A 166 -3.73 -12.19 9.06
N ALA A 167 -3.69 -10.86 9.19
CA ALA A 167 -3.71 -9.89 8.10
C ALA A 167 -2.87 -8.64 8.46
N ALA A 168 -2.03 -8.73 9.50
CA ALA A 168 -1.20 -7.60 9.91
C ALA A 168 0.06 -7.49 9.05
N ASP A 169 0.68 -6.30 9.05
CA ASP A 169 2.02 -6.02 8.50
C ASP A 169 3.09 -6.79 9.30
N VAL A 170 3.09 -8.12 9.16
CA VAL A 170 4.10 -8.98 9.73
C VAL A 170 5.24 -9.07 8.72
N ARG A 171 6.23 -8.21 8.94
CA ARG A 171 7.37 -7.89 8.06
C ARG A 171 8.24 -9.08 7.62
N SER A 172 8.05 -10.28 8.18
CA SER A 172 8.77 -11.50 7.75
C SER A 172 8.05 -12.80 8.15
N ASP A 173 8.35 -13.88 7.42
CA ASP A 173 7.92 -15.23 7.77
C ASP A 173 8.37 -15.67 9.16
N GLU A 174 9.56 -15.27 9.59
CA GLU A 174 10.10 -15.62 10.91
C GLU A 174 9.28 -14.97 12.04
N ALA A 175 8.96 -13.68 11.90
CA ALA A 175 8.12 -12.97 12.86
C ALA A 175 6.71 -13.57 12.92
N TYR A 176 6.16 -13.95 11.76
CA TYR A 176 4.85 -14.58 11.70
C TYR A 176 4.84 -15.98 12.31
N ALA A 177 5.88 -16.78 12.08
CA ALA A 177 6.02 -18.07 12.73
C ALA A 177 6.11 -17.96 14.26
N VAL A 178 6.82 -16.96 14.80
CA VAL A 178 6.85 -16.69 16.25
C VAL A 178 5.46 -16.32 16.76
N TYR A 179 4.75 -15.45 16.04
CA TYR A 179 3.37 -15.07 16.34
C TYR A 179 2.42 -16.27 16.44
N LEU A 180 2.49 -17.16 15.45
CA LEU A 180 1.65 -18.36 15.37
C LEU A 180 1.99 -19.37 16.49
N ARG A 181 3.28 -19.63 16.74
CA ARG A 181 3.73 -20.55 17.81
C ARG A 181 3.19 -20.17 19.18
N ALA A 182 3.11 -18.87 19.47
CA ALA A 182 2.59 -18.36 20.73
C ALA A 182 1.10 -18.68 20.96
N ARG A 183 0.37 -19.10 19.92
CA ARG A 183 -1.09 -19.33 19.97
C ARG A 183 -1.52 -20.77 19.71
N VAL A 184 -0.58 -21.68 19.48
CA VAL A 184 -0.87 -23.10 19.24
C VAL A 184 -1.63 -23.69 20.43
N GLY A 185 -2.74 -24.37 20.13
CA GLY A 185 -3.58 -25.04 21.12
C GLY A 185 -4.41 -24.10 22.01
N MET A 186 -4.42 -22.79 21.76
CA MET A 186 -5.20 -21.83 22.55
C MET A 186 -6.69 -21.81 22.19
N LEU A 187 -7.09 -22.27 21.00
CA LEU A 187 -8.50 -22.36 20.63
C LEU A 187 -9.14 -23.60 21.30
N ASP A 188 -10.30 -23.39 21.93
CA ASP A 188 -11.13 -24.48 22.44
C ASP A 188 -11.39 -25.52 21.34
N PRO A 189 -10.98 -26.80 21.53
CA PRO A 189 -11.22 -27.86 20.56
C PRO A 189 -12.68 -28.00 20.12
N ALA A 190 -13.65 -27.65 20.97
CA ALA A 190 -15.07 -27.71 20.64
C ALA A 190 -15.49 -26.64 19.61
N LEU A 191 -14.82 -25.48 19.60
CA LEU A 191 -15.12 -24.38 18.67
C LEU A 191 -14.42 -24.54 17.32
N ARG A 192 -13.32 -25.29 17.28
CA ARG A 192 -12.45 -25.41 16.09
C ARG A 192 -13.20 -25.73 14.80
N PRO A 193 -14.11 -26.73 14.73
CA PRO A 193 -14.81 -27.03 13.47
C PRO A 193 -15.68 -25.87 12.97
N ALA A 194 -16.31 -25.11 13.88
CA ALA A 194 -17.15 -23.97 13.53
C ALA A 194 -16.32 -22.79 13.02
N VAL A 195 -15.22 -22.48 13.70
CA VAL A 195 -14.28 -21.42 13.30
C VAL A 195 -13.65 -21.73 11.94
N VAL A 196 -13.16 -22.95 11.73
CA VAL A 196 -12.56 -23.35 10.44
C VAL A 196 -13.57 -23.21 9.30
N ARG A 197 -14.83 -23.62 9.52
CA ARG A 197 -15.88 -23.47 8.51
C ARG A 197 -16.15 -22.00 8.21
N TYR A 198 -16.30 -21.16 9.24
CA TYR A 198 -16.50 -19.72 9.08
C TYR A 198 -15.39 -19.12 8.20
N LEU A 199 -14.13 -19.32 8.58
CA LEU A 199 -12.98 -18.75 7.88
C LEU A 199 -12.83 -19.22 6.43
N ARG A 200 -13.18 -20.48 6.13
CA ARG A 200 -13.07 -21.06 4.78
C ARG A 200 -14.19 -20.64 3.82
N THR A 201 -15.33 -20.19 4.35
CA THR A 201 -16.51 -19.86 3.55
C THR A 201 -16.61 -18.40 3.20
N ALA A 202 -15.75 -17.55 3.78
CA ALA A 202 -15.64 -16.15 3.42
C ALA A 202 -15.22 -15.95 1.96
N GLU A 203 -15.67 -14.84 1.39
CA GLU A 203 -15.37 -14.47 0.01
C GLU A 203 -13.93 -13.94 -0.11
N VAL A 204 -13.32 -14.23 -1.25
CA VAL A 204 -11.98 -13.75 -1.56
C VAL A 204 -12.09 -12.33 -2.11
N VAL A 205 -11.60 -11.36 -1.34
CA VAL A 205 -11.63 -9.93 -1.69
C VAL A 205 -10.37 -9.49 -2.44
N LEU A 206 -9.24 -10.17 -2.22
CA LEU A 206 -7.99 -9.93 -2.93
C LEU A 206 -7.26 -11.24 -3.18
N ARG A 207 -6.77 -11.45 -4.41
CA ARG A 207 -5.94 -12.62 -4.74
C ARG A 207 -4.55 -12.45 -4.15
N GLY A 208 -3.95 -13.56 -3.74
CA GLY A 208 -2.59 -13.60 -3.22
C GLY A 208 -1.79 -14.75 -3.79
N ASP A 209 -0.59 -14.95 -3.28
CA ASP A 209 0.36 -15.96 -3.72
C ASP A 209 0.23 -17.28 -2.97
N HIS A 210 0.97 -18.28 -3.44
CA HIS A 210 1.09 -19.56 -2.78
C HIS A 210 1.81 -19.42 -1.42
N THR A 211 1.29 -20.06 -0.37
CA THR A 211 1.95 -20.14 0.94
C THR A 211 2.28 -21.57 1.32
N LYS A 212 3.27 -21.69 2.21
CA LYS A 212 3.64 -22.92 2.89
C LYS A 212 3.42 -22.72 4.39
N ASP A 213 3.05 -23.80 5.07
CA ASP A 213 2.98 -23.82 6.52
C ASP A 213 4.34 -23.48 7.15
N LEU A 214 4.38 -22.40 7.92
CA LEU A 214 5.57 -21.87 8.59
C LEU A 214 5.90 -22.58 9.92
N LEU A 215 5.00 -23.43 10.42
CA LEU A 215 5.18 -24.11 11.70
C LEU A 215 5.74 -25.52 11.54
N GLY A 216 5.25 -26.30 10.58
CA GLY A 216 5.63 -27.71 10.48
C GLY A 216 5.53 -28.33 9.09
N GLU A 217 5.40 -27.55 8.02
CA GLU A 217 5.25 -28.02 6.62
C GLU A 217 4.09 -29.03 6.44
N THR A 218 3.04 -28.92 7.25
CA THR A 218 1.91 -29.87 7.28
C THR A 218 0.92 -29.61 6.14
N PHE A 219 0.88 -28.39 5.62
CA PHE A 219 0.04 -28.01 4.49
C PHE A 219 0.75 -27.00 3.57
N ASN A 220 0.24 -26.92 2.34
CA ASN A 220 0.56 -25.90 1.36
C ASN A 220 -0.74 -25.38 0.76
N ARG A 221 -0.78 -24.09 0.40
CA ARG A 221 -2.01 -23.44 -0.01
C ARG A 221 -1.79 -22.57 -1.23
N ASP A 222 -2.45 -22.93 -2.32
CA ASP A 222 -2.55 -22.06 -3.48
C ASP A 222 -3.40 -20.84 -3.13
N PHE A 223 -2.86 -19.66 -3.45
CA PHE A 223 -3.41 -18.36 -3.06
C PHE A 223 -3.56 -18.25 -1.54
N GLY A 224 -2.60 -18.77 -0.78
CA GLY A 224 -2.61 -18.74 0.68
C GLY A 224 -2.58 -17.33 1.27
N THR A 225 -1.90 -16.37 0.62
CA THR A 225 -1.96 -14.94 1.02
C THR A 225 -3.16 -14.20 0.44
N ALA A 226 -4.09 -14.89 -0.23
CA ALA A 226 -5.34 -14.25 -0.65
C ALA A 226 -6.10 -13.77 0.58
N PHE A 227 -6.66 -12.57 0.51
CA PHE A 227 -7.46 -12.02 1.59
C PHE A 227 -8.91 -12.48 1.47
N LEU A 228 -9.44 -12.89 2.61
CA LEU A 228 -10.85 -13.16 2.82
C LEU A 228 -11.40 -12.15 3.83
N SER A 229 -12.70 -11.88 3.78
CA SER A 229 -13.36 -11.00 4.73
C SER A 229 -14.82 -11.37 4.97
N ASP A 230 -15.32 -11.01 6.15
CA ASP A 230 -16.75 -11.00 6.50
C ASP A 230 -17.34 -9.58 6.58
N GLY A 231 -16.59 -8.57 6.12
CA GLY A 231 -16.97 -7.15 6.19
C GLY A 231 -16.66 -6.47 7.53
N THR A 232 -16.27 -7.23 8.57
CA THR A 232 -15.78 -6.69 9.85
C THR A 232 -14.31 -7.02 10.07
N TYR A 233 -13.90 -8.23 9.75
CA TYR A 233 -12.53 -8.72 9.82
C TYR A 233 -12.02 -9.12 8.43
N CYS A 234 -10.71 -9.05 8.25
CA CYS A 234 -10.02 -9.63 7.11
C CYS A 234 -8.86 -10.55 7.56
N TRP A 235 -8.56 -11.58 6.78
CA TRP A 235 -7.53 -12.57 7.09
C TRP A 235 -6.96 -13.23 5.83
N TRP A 236 -5.75 -13.77 5.91
CA TRP A 236 -5.18 -14.62 4.86
C TRP A 236 -5.92 -15.97 4.78
N LYS A 237 -6.08 -16.49 3.56
CA LYS A 237 -6.77 -17.76 3.29
C LYS A 237 -6.24 -18.94 4.07
N ASP A 238 -4.94 -18.99 4.32
CA ASP A 238 -4.29 -20.08 5.07
C ASP A 238 -4.51 -20.01 6.59
N THR A 239 -5.10 -18.93 7.11
CA THR A 239 -5.53 -18.80 8.52
C THR A 239 -6.37 -19.98 8.99
N ALA A 240 -7.31 -20.42 8.15
CA ALA A 240 -8.17 -21.55 8.47
C ALA A 240 -7.37 -22.87 8.61
N ASP A 241 -6.30 -23.02 7.82
CA ASP A 241 -5.43 -24.20 7.87
C ASP A 241 -4.62 -24.20 9.17
N TYR A 242 -4.10 -23.05 9.60
CA TYR A 242 -3.45 -22.92 10.91
C TYR A 242 -4.41 -23.22 12.07
N VAL A 243 -5.64 -22.70 12.03
CA VAL A 243 -6.66 -22.98 13.05
C VAL A 243 -7.03 -24.48 13.07
N GLU A 244 -7.19 -25.11 11.92
CA GLU A 244 -7.53 -26.53 11.81
C GLU A 244 -6.42 -27.42 12.38
N HIS A 245 -5.19 -27.24 11.91
CA HIS A 245 -4.07 -28.11 12.24
C HIS A 245 -3.47 -27.84 13.63
N TYR A 246 -3.40 -26.57 14.04
CA TYR A 246 -2.71 -26.17 15.26
C TYR A 246 -3.62 -25.65 16.35
N GLY A 247 -4.91 -25.41 16.07
CA GLY A 247 -5.82 -24.81 17.04
C GLY A 247 -5.36 -23.43 17.49
N ILE A 248 -4.91 -22.60 16.53
CA ILE A 248 -4.49 -21.23 16.82
C ILE A 248 -5.65 -20.47 17.48
N GLY A 249 -5.38 -19.90 18.66
CA GLY A 249 -6.35 -19.08 19.38
C GLY A 249 -6.66 -17.77 18.66
N LEU A 250 -7.94 -17.41 18.67
CA LEU A 250 -8.46 -16.10 18.27
C LEU A 250 -8.92 -15.33 19.52
N SER A 251 -9.04 -14.00 19.41
CA SER A 251 -9.56 -13.14 20.46
C SER A 251 -11.01 -13.47 20.80
N GLU A 252 -11.41 -13.15 22.03
CA GLU A 252 -12.80 -13.33 22.46
C GLU A 252 -13.76 -12.45 21.65
N GLU A 253 -13.33 -11.25 21.23
CA GLU A 253 -14.14 -10.38 20.36
C GLU A 253 -14.40 -11.03 19.00
N ALA A 254 -13.37 -11.57 18.35
CA ALA A 254 -13.53 -12.24 17.06
C ALA A 254 -14.42 -13.48 17.17
N LEU A 255 -14.25 -14.30 18.20
CA LEU A 255 -15.10 -15.46 18.44
C LEU A 255 -16.55 -15.06 18.71
N ALA A 256 -16.79 -13.99 19.47
CA ALA A 256 -18.12 -13.47 19.72
C ALA A 256 -18.78 -12.94 18.43
N HIS A 257 -18.02 -12.27 17.57
CA HIS A 257 -18.49 -11.81 16.26
C HIS A 257 -18.92 -12.99 15.38
N MET A 258 -18.05 -14.00 15.20
CA MET A 258 -18.37 -15.21 14.42
C MET A 258 -19.59 -15.95 14.97
N ALA A 259 -19.69 -16.04 16.31
CA ALA A 259 -20.85 -16.65 16.97
C ALA A 259 -22.14 -15.86 16.73
N SER A 260 -22.07 -14.53 16.71
CA SER A 260 -23.22 -13.66 16.45
C SER A 260 -23.76 -13.80 15.03
N ASN A 261 -22.89 -14.14 14.07
CA ASN A 261 -23.24 -14.51 12.70
C ASN A 261 -23.64 -16.00 12.57
N GLY A 262 -23.86 -16.71 13.68
CA GLY A 262 -24.28 -18.12 13.65
C GLY A 262 -23.20 -19.08 13.14
N TRP A 263 -21.92 -18.68 13.15
CA TRP A 263 -20.81 -19.43 12.56
C TRP A 263 -20.96 -19.67 11.06
N GLU A 264 -21.63 -18.75 10.37
CA GLU A 264 -21.70 -18.65 8.93
C GLU A 264 -21.12 -17.29 8.51
N CYS A 265 -20.17 -17.30 7.58
CA CYS A 265 -19.61 -16.04 7.09
C CYS A 265 -20.69 -15.31 6.26
N PRO A 266 -20.97 -14.02 6.54
CA PRO A 266 -21.74 -13.17 5.66
C PRO A 266 -21.21 -13.19 4.23
N VAL A 267 -22.13 -13.10 3.27
CA VAL A 267 -21.82 -12.88 1.85
C VAL A 267 -21.74 -11.38 1.65
N LEU A 268 -20.64 -10.90 1.06
CA LEU A 268 -20.45 -9.50 0.76
C LEU A 268 -21.07 -9.18 -0.59
N THR A 269 -21.56 -7.95 -0.73
CA THR A 269 -21.90 -7.40 -2.04
C THR A 269 -20.62 -7.10 -2.83
N ASP A 270 -20.75 -6.95 -4.16
CA ASP A 270 -19.61 -6.58 -5.01
C ASP A 270 -18.97 -5.25 -4.55
N ASP A 271 -19.80 -4.29 -4.11
CA ASP A 271 -19.34 -2.99 -3.60
C ASP A 271 -18.57 -3.17 -2.27
N GLU A 272 -19.07 -3.98 -1.34
CA GLU A 272 -18.36 -4.28 -0.08
C GLU A 272 -17.05 -5.02 -0.33
N CYS A 273 -17.02 -5.97 -1.29
CA CYS A 273 -15.77 -6.63 -1.68
C CYS A 273 -14.75 -5.64 -2.23
N PHE A 274 -15.20 -4.69 -3.05
CA PHE A 274 -14.35 -3.64 -3.61
C PHE A 274 -13.79 -2.73 -2.50
N ASP A 275 -14.65 -2.26 -1.59
CA ASP A 275 -14.25 -1.38 -0.49
C ASP A 275 -13.24 -2.05 0.44
N VAL A 276 -13.46 -3.33 0.76
CA VAL A 276 -12.51 -4.12 1.57
C VAL A 276 -11.19 -4.34 0.84
N GLY A 277 -11.25 -4.66 -0.45
CA GLY A 277 -10.06 -4.83 -1.28
C GLY A 277 -9.23 -3.54 -1.36
N ASP A 278 -9.88 -2.40 -1.59
CA ASP A 278 -9.23 -1.09 -1.61
C ASP A 278 -8.62 -0.75 -0.24
N PHE A 279 -9.32 -1.04 0.86
CA PHE A 279 -8.77 -0.86 2.20
C PHE A 279 -7.48 -1.67 2.43
N ILE A 280 -7.48 -2.95 2.05
CA ILE A 280 -6.31 -3.85 2.22
C ILE A 280 -5.11 -3.33 1.41
N VAL A 281 -5.35 -2.91 0.17
CA VAL A 281 -4.31 -2.32 -0.70
C VAL A 281 -3.80 -1.00 -0.13
N THR A 282 -4.70 -0.11 0.26
CA THR A 282 -4.37 1.20 0.82
C THR A 282 -3.54 1.10 2.09
N ARG A 283 -3.84 0.13 2.95
CA ARG A 283 -3.13 -0.08 4.22
C ARG A 283 -1.84 -0.89 4.09
N GLY A 284 -1.52 -1.39 2.90
CA GLY A 284 -0.34 -2.22 2.69
C GLY A 284 -0.37 -3.50 3.53
N LEU A 285 -1.55 -4.08 3.76
CA LEU A 285 -1.68 -5.32 4.54
C LEU A 285 -1.22 -6.54 3.73
N GLY A 286 -1.12 -6.41 2.41
CA GLY A 286 -0.55 -7.42 1.53
C GLY A 286 0.94 -7.66 1.80
N ARG A 287 1.32 -8.94 1.83
CA ARG A 287 2.72 -9.38 1.86
C ARG A 287 3.43 -9.14 0.54
#